data_AF-A0A8K0UF75-F1
#
_entry.id   AF-A0A8K0UF75-F1
#
_cell.length_a   1.000
_cell.length_b   1.000
_cell.length_c   1.000
_cell.angle_alpha   90.00
_cell.angle_beta   90.00
_cell.angle_gamma   90.00
#
_symmetry.space_group_name_H-M   'P 1'
#
loop_
_entity.id
_entity.type
_entity.pdbx_description
1 polymer ?
#
loop_
_entity_poly.entity_id
_entity_poly.type
_entity_poly.pdbx_seq_one_letter_code
_entity_poly.pdbx_strand_id
1 'polypeptide(L)'
;MVETSPTSPVSPLAPFPPLPTEVRSRAPEFYGFVAWSGTYLLFCIFLLWALFPDKYILWLGVSWYPNRDWALLLPAYSIILVLLTYFTYFALAISGTPAFSDMSTITDSRALLPAADDCLNPYARHARENAIPESYDIPIGLVNRVVYGRRRKLNATLSAPAVELKEDSTA
;
A
#
# COMPACT_ATOMS: atom_id res chain seq x y z
N MET A 1 7.60 53.35 -18.97
CA MET A 1 8.02 51.94 -18.86
C MET A 1 6.97 51.24 -18.02
N VAL A 2 6.14 50.40 -18.64
CA VAL A 2 5.08 49.65 -17.96
C VAL A 2 5.72 48.33 -17.53
N GLU A 3 5.94 48.15 -16.23
CA GLU A 3 6.36 46.86 -15.68
C GLU A 3 5.18 45.89 -15.74
N THR A 4 5.28 44.88 -16.59
CA THR A 4 4.37 43.74 -16.64
C THR A 4 4.86 42.66 -15.67
N SER A 5 4.45 42.76 -14.41
CA SER A 5 4.59 41.65 -13.47
C SER A 5 3.64 40.52 -13.88
N PRO A 6 4.09 39.25 -14.01
CA PRO A 6 3.23 38.16 -14.45
C PRO A 6 2.14 37.83 -13.43
N THR A 7 0.91 37.71 -13.93
CA THR A 7 -0.31 37.27 -13.24
C THR A 7 -0.23 35.78 -12.89
N SER A 8 0.55 35.42 -11.88
CA SER A 8 0.42 34.12 -11.21
C SER A 8 0.31 34.35 -9.70
N PRO A 9 -0.65 33.73 -9.00
CA PRO A 9 -0.77 33.91 -7.56
C PRO A 9 0.48 33.37 -6.86
N VAL A 10 1.19 34.25 -6.15
CA VAL A 10 2.44 33.96 -5.41
C VAL A 10 2.14 33.28 -4.06
N SER A 11 0.91 32.81 -3.83
CA SER A 11 0.53 32.05 -2.65
C SER A 11 -0.38 30.89 -3.06
N PRO A 12 -0.25 29.70 -2.45
CA PRO A 12 -1.24 28.67 -2.62
C PRO A 12 -2.57 29.20 -2.08
N LEU A 13 -3.55 29.33 -2.97
CA LEU A 13 -4.94 29.57 -2.61
C LEU A 13 -5.32 28.50 -1.59
N ALA A 14 -5.63 28.93 -0.36
CA ALA A 14 -6.16 28.03 0.65
C ALA A 14 -7.39 27.30 0.05
N PRO A 15 -7.49 25.97 0.18
CA PRO A 15 -8.65 25.23 -0.30
C PRO A 15 -9.93 25.82 0.29
N PHE A 16 -10.93 26.07 -0.55
CA PHE A 16 -12.30 26.36 -0.12
C PHE A 16 -13.14 25.09 -0.29
N PRO A 17 -13.95 24.67 0.70
CA PRO A 17 -14.18 25.31 2.00
C PRO A 17 -12.96 25.23 2.94
N PRO A 18 -12.80 26.16 3.91
CA PRO A 18 -11.72 26.10 4.87
C PRO A 18 -11.76 24.75 5.58
N LEU A 19 -10.64 24.02 5.52
CA LEU A 19 -10.47 22.81 6.31
C LEU A 19 -10.75 23.17 7.78
N PRO A 20 -11.47 22.33 8.54
CA PRO A 20 -11.68 22.58 9.95
C PRO A 20 -10.31 22.80 10.60
N THR A 21 -10.12 23.94 11.25
CA THR A 21 -8.93 24.21 12.04
C THR A 21 -8.88 23.11 13.10
N GLU A 22 -7.98 22.14 12.94
CA GLU A 22 -7.74 21.15 13.98
C GLU A 22 -7.26 21.90 15.22
N VAL A 23 -8.18 22.18 16.14
CA VAL A 23 -7.83 22.59 17.50
C VAL A 23 -7.26 21.35 18.16
N ARG A 24 -6.00 21.06 17.84
CA ARG A 24 -5.30 19.90 18.35
C ARG A 24 -5.19 20.11 19.86
N SER A 25 -6.02 19.40 20.61
CA SER A 25 -5.98 19.45 22.07
C SER A 25 -4.58 19.10 22.53
N ARG A 26 -4.03 19.89 23.45
CA ARG A 26 -2.72 19.67 24.06
C ARG A 26 -2.72 18.47 25.02
N ALA A 27 -3.87 17.84 25.26
CA ALA A 27 -4.00 16.74 26.21
C ALA A 27 -3.12 15.50 25.88
N PRO A 28 -3.01 15.02 24.63
CA PRO A 28 -2.24 13.80 24.31
C PRO A 28 -0.74 13.90 24.62
N GLU A 29 -0.12 15.07 24.48
CA GLU A 29 1.31 15.24 24.77
C GLU A 29 1.62 15.14 26.27
N PHE A 30 0.74 15.61 27.14
CA PHE A 30 0.91 15.47 28.59
C PHE A 30 0.76 14.01 29.04
N TYR A 31 -0.21 13.28 28.50
CA TYR A 31 -0.37 11.86 28.83
C TYR A 31 0.85 11.04 28.37
N GLY A 32 1.38 11.32 27.18
CA GLY A 32 2.60 10.69 26.70
C GLY A 32 3.80 10.94 27.62
N PHE A 33 3.99 12.19 28.07
CA PHE A 33 5.07 12.54 28.99
C PHE A 33 4.94 11.86 30.36
N VAL A 34 3.73 11.83 30.94
CA VAL A 34 3.47 11.18 32.23
C VAL A 34 3.65 9.67 32.12
N ALA A 35 3.14 9.05 31.05
CA ALA A 35 3.32 7.62 30.80
C ALA A 35 4.79 7.26 30.60
N TRP A 36 5.54 8.05 29.82
CA TRP A 36 6.97 7.84 29.60
C TRP A 36 7.78 7.98 30.89
N SER A 37 7.56 9.05 31.65
CA SER A 37 8.25 9.28 32.92
C SER A 37 7.91 8.21 33.96
N GLY A 38 6.63 7.82 34.05
CA GLY A 38 6.15 6.79 34.96
C GLY A 38 6.71 5.40 34.63
N THR A 39 6.72 5.03 33.35
CA THR A 39 7.30 3.75 32.90
C THR A 39 8.81 3.68 33.15
N TYR A 40 9.55 4.77 32.90
CA TYR A 40 10.98 4.81 33.19
C TYR A 40 11.28 4.74 34.69
N LEU A 41 10.51 5.45 35.52
CA LEU A 41 10.64 5.41 36.98
C LEU A 41 10.37 3.99 37.52
N LEU A 42 9.27 3.36 37.08
CA LEU A 42 8.95 1.98 37.44
C LEU A 42 10.03 1.00 36.97
N PHE A 43 10.58 1.20 35.77
CA PHE A 43 11.66 0.39 35.24
C PHE A 43 12.94 0.52 36.08
N CYS A 44 13.31 1.72 36.49
CA CYS A 44 14.43 1.94 37.42
C CYS A 44 14.20 1.23 38.76
N ILE A 45 13.01 1.36 39.35
CA ILE A 45 12.65 0.64 40.59
C ILE A 45 12.74 -0.87 40.39
N PHE A 46 12.24 -1.38 39.27
CA PHE A 46 12.33 -2.80 38.91
C PHE A 46 13.79 -3.28 38.82
N LEU A 47 14.68 -2.52 38.16
CA LEU A 47 16.10 -2.85 38.08
C LEU A 47 16.79 -2.81 39.44
N LEU A 48 16.49 -1.79 40.26
CA LEU A 48 17.01 -1.71 41.62
C LEU A 48 16.57 -2.93 42.44
N TRP A 49 15.29 -3.30 42.38
CA TRP A 49 14.77 -4.49 43.05
C TRP A 49 15.40 -5.79 42.54
N ALA A 50 15.57 -5.94 41.22
CA ALA A 50 16.14 -7.14 40.61
C ALA A 50 17.64 -7.34 40.93
N LEU A 51 18.41 -6.24 40.98
CA LEU A 51 19.88 -6.29 41.08
C LEU A 51 20.42 -6.12 42.50
N PHE A 52 19.69 -5.45 43.41
CA PHE A 52 20.18 -5.24 44.78
C PHE A 52 20.18 -6.54 45.58
N PRO A 53 21.19 -6.84 46.42
CA PRO A 53 21.17 -8.00 47.30
C PRO A 53 20.22 -7.81 48.50
N ASP A 54 19.71 -8.93 49.06
CA ASP A 54 18.65 -8.97 50.08
C ASP A 54 18.93 -8.09 51.31
N LYS A 55 20.22 -7.96 51.68
CA LYS A 55 20.67 -7.21 52.85
C LYS A 55 20.22 -5.74 52.79
N TYR A 56 20.28 -5.11 51.62
CA TYR A 56 19.88 -3.71 51.46
C TYR A 56 18.35 -3.56 51.42
N ILE A 57 17.63 -4.52 50.86
CA ILE A 57 16.16 -4.52 50.78
C ILE A 57 15.56 -4.67 52.19
N LEU A 58 16.11 -5.58 52.99
CA LEU A 58 15.72 -5.78 54.38
C LEU A 58 16.07 -4.56 55.24
N TRP A 59 17.22 -3.92 55.00
CA TRP A 59 17.59 -2.66 55.66
C TRP A 59 16.63 -1.52 55.32
N LEU A 60 16.09 -1.49 54.11
CA LEU A 60 15.06 -0.54 53.68
C LEU A 60 13.70 -0.77 54.39
N GLY A 61 13.57 -1.84 55.19
CA GLY A 61 12.35 -2.18 55.92
C GLY A 61 11.35 -3.03 55.12
N VAL A 62 11.72 -3.51 53.93
CA VAL A 62 10.85 -4.36 53.11
C VAL A 62 11.04 -5.82 53.51
N SER A 63 10.12 -6.32 54.34
CA SER A 63 10.16 -7.70 54.86
C SER A 63 9.55 -8.73 53.92
N TRP A 64 8.71 -8.31 52.97
CA TRP A 64 8.07 -9.20 52.01
C TRP A 64 8.13 -8.61 50.60
N TYR A 65 8.66 -9.38 49.66
CA TYR A 65 8.69 -9.07 48.23
C TYR A 65 8.59 -10.39 47.43
N PRO A 66 8.10 -10.37 46.17
CA PRO A 66 7.95 -11.58 45.35
C PRO A 66 9.29 -12.26 45.07
N ASN A 67 9.27 -13.53 44.65
CA ASN A 67 10.50 -14.27 44.34
C ASN A 67 11.31 -13.56 43.24
N ARG A 68 12.65 -13.55 43.35
CA ARG A 68 13.56 -12.90 42.40
C ARG A 68 13.49 -13.49 40.99
N ASP A 69 13.04 -14.73 40.86
CA ASP A 69 12.87 -15.39 39.54
C ASP A 69 11.98 -14.56 38.60
N TRP A 70 11.03 -13.79 39.14
CA TRP A 70 10.18 -12.89 38.36
C TRP A 70 10.98 -11.83 37.58
N ALA A 71 12.18 -11.45 38.06
CA ALA A 71 13.05 -10.53 37.34
C ALA A 71 13.54 -11.11 36.00
N LEU A 72 13.65 -12.43 35.90
CA LEU A 72 14.01 -13.13 34.66
C LEU A 72 12.77 -13.53 33.85
N LEU A 73 11.72 -13.98 34.53
CA LEU A 73 10.49 -14.42 33.86
C LEU A 73 9.82 -13.28 33.08
N LEU A 74 9.70 -12.09 33.67
CA LEU A 74 9.06 -10.95 33.00
C LEU A 74 9.68 -10.59 31.63
N PRO A 75 11.02 -10.36 31.52
CA PRO A 75 11.63 -10.08 30.22
C PRO A 75 11.63 -11.29 29.27
N ALA A 76 11.71 -12.52 29.79
CA ALA A 76 11.63 -13.71 28.93
C ALA A 76 10.23 -13.87 28.30
N TYR A 77 9.17 -13.74 29.09
CA TYR A 77 7.79 -13.83 28.59
C TYR A 77 7.41 -12.63 27.71
N SER A 78 7.96 -11.43 27.94
CA SER A 78 7.68 -10.28 27.08
C SER A 78 8.21 -10.49 25.66
N ILE A 79 9.40 -11.08 25.50
CA ILE A 79 9.95 -11.44 24.18
C ILE A 79 9.06 -12.47 23.49
N ILE A 80 8.62 -13.51 24.22
CA ILE A 80 7.72 -14.54 23.69
C ILE A 80 6.40 -13.90 23.23
N LEU A 81 5.83 -12.98 24.02
CA LEU A 81 4.61 -12.27 23.67
C LEU A 81 4.79 -11.46 22.39
N VAL A 82 5.88 -10.69 22.27
CA VAL A 82 6.18 -9.91 21.07
C VAL A 82 6.28 -10.81 19.84
N LEU A 83 7.05 -11.90 19.92
CA LEU A 83 7.16 -12.87 18.83
C LEU A 83 5.80 -13.48 18.47
N LEU A 84 5.01 -13.87 19.48
CA LEU A 84 3.67 -14.41 19.29
C LEU A 84 2.75 -13.41 18.56
N THR A 85 2.80 -12.12 18.91
CA THR A 85 2.04 -11.08 18.21
C THR A 85 2.43 -11.00 16.74
N TYR A 86 3.73 -11.02 16.41
CA TYR A 86 4.19 -11.01 15.03
C TYR A 86 3.76 -12.26 14.25
N PHE A 87 3.92 -13.44 14.83
CA PHE A 87 3.47 -14.68 14.20
C PHE A 87 1.96 -14.70 13.98
N THR A 88 1.20 -14.22 14.97
CA THR A 88 -0.26 -14.12 14.86
C THR A 88 -0.65 -13.13 13.76
N TYR A 89 -0.01 -11.96 13.71
CA TYR A 89 -0.23 -10.98 12.65
C TYR A 89 0.08 -11.57 11.27
N PHE A 90 1.19 -12.28 11.12
CA PHE A 90 1.56 -12.93 9.87
C PHE A 90 0.56 -14.03 9.46
N ALA A 91 0.12 -14.84 10.42
CA ALA A 91 -0.90 -15.85 10.18
C ALA A 91 -2.24 -15.22 9.76
N LEU A 92 -2.64 -14.11 10.38
CA LEU A 92 -3.84 -13.36 10.00
C LEU A 92 -3.68 -12.72 8.62
N ALA A 93 -2.52 -12.15 8.31
CA ALA A 93 -2.24 -11.56 7.01
C ALA A 93 -2.34 -12.61 5.90
N ILE A 94 -1.72 -13.79 6.07
CA ILE A 94 -1.85 -14.90 5.12
C ILE A 94 -3.29 -15.40 5.04
N SER A 95 -3.97 -15.56 6.19
CA SER A 95 -5.37 -15.98 6.21
C SER A 95 -6.31 -15.00 5.50
N GLY A 96 -5.94 -13.71 5.44
CA GLY A 96 -6.69 -12.66 4.75
C GLY A 96 -6.30 -12.47 3.29
N THR A 97 -5.28 -13.18 2.78
CA THR A 97 -4.91 -13.08 1.36
C THR A 97 -5.86 -13.89 0.47
N PRO A 98 -6.36 -13.32 -0.65
CA PRO A 98 -7.15 -14.06 -1.63
C PRO A 98 -6.29 -15.11 -2.34
N ALA A 99 -6.95 -16.09 -2.98
CA ALA A 99 -6.25 -17.14 -3.72
C ALA A 99 -5.32 -16.56 -4.79
N PHE A 100 -4.15 -17.17 -5.00
CA PHE A 100 -3.16 -16.68 -5.98
C PHE A 100 -3.68 -16.57 -7.42
N SER A 101 -4.75 -17.31 -7.75
CA SER A 101 -5.39 -17.27 -9.06
C SER A 101 -6.43 -16.15 -9.20
N ASP A 102 -6.80 -15.47 -8.12
CA ASP A 102 -7.82 -14.43 -8.14
C ASP A 102 -7.24 -13.09 -8.60
N MET A 103 -7.94 -12.41 -9.51
CA MET A 103 -7.53 -11.12 -10.07
C MET A 103 -7.52 -10.02 -8.99
N SER A 104 -8.25 -10.20 -7.89
CA SER A 104 -8.25 -9.32 -6.72
C SER A 104 -6.85 -9.15 -6.07
N THR A 105 -5.91 -10.06 -6.35
CA THR A 105 -4.51 -9.94 -5.93
C THR A 105 -3.73 -8.85 -6.68
N ILE A 106 -4.15 -8.51 -7.90
CA ILE A 106 -3.46 -7.57 -8.80
C ILE A 106 -4.27 -6.27 -8.95
N THR A 107 -5.60 -6.37 -8.94
CA THR A 107 -6.53 -5.26 -9.14
C THR A 107 -7.36 -5.04 -7.88
N ASP A 108 -7.39 -3.80 -7.40
CA ASP A 108 -8.22 -3.39 -6.27
C ASP A 108 -9.57 -2.81 -6.74
N SER A 109 -10.46 -2.51 -5.78
CA SER A 109 -11.77 -1.92 -6.08
C SER A 109 -11.72 -0.48 -6.60
N ARG A 110 -10.55 0.16 -6.59
CA ARG A 110 -10.35 1.53 -7.11
C ARG A 110 -9.62 1.55 -8.44
N ALA A 111 -9.31 0.39 -9.03
CA ALA A 111 -8.74 0.31 -10.36
C ALA A 111 -9.67 1.00 -11.39
N LEU A 112 -9.10 1.94 -12.13
CA LEU A 112 -9.83 2.74 -13.10
C LEU A 112 -9.84 1.99 -14.43
N LEU A 113 -10.80 1.07 -14.58
CA LEU A 113 -10.99 0.29 -15.78
C LEU A 113 -12.12 0.91 -16.64
N PRO A 114 -11.97 0.93 -17.98
CA PRO A 114 -13.02 1.39 -18.87
C PRO A 114 -14.22 0.44 -18.82
N ALA A 115 -15.43 0.97 -19.03
CA ALA A 115 -16.66 0.18 -19.10
C ALA A 115 -16.52 -0.94 -20.15
N ALA A 116 -16.99 -2.14 -19.80
CA ALA A 116 -17.01 -3.28 -20.70
C ALA A 116 -18.13 -3.12 -21.73
N ASP A 117 -17.83 -2.43 -22.83
CA ASP A 117 -18.72 -2.34 -23.98
C ASP A 117 -18.59 -3.62 -24.84
N ASP A 118 -19.71 -4.14 -25.36
CA ASP A 118 -19.79 -5.40 -26.12
C ASP A 118 -19.03 -5.39 -27.48
N CYS A 119 -18.47 -4.25 -27.88
CA CYS A 119 -17.90 -4.02 -29.20
C CYS A 119 -16.52 -3.38 -29.09
N LEU A 120 -15.47 -4.12 -29.51
CA LEU A 120 -14.07 -3.70 -29.57
C LEU A 120 -13.36 -3.62 -28.21
N ASN A 121 -12.04 -3.85 -28.21
CA ASN A 121 -11.20 -3.64 -27.04
C ASN A 121 -11.35 -2.18 -26.54
N PRO A 122 -11.82 -1.94 -25.30
CA PRO A 122 -12.16 -0.60 -24.81
C PRO A 122 -10.94 0.33 -24.77
N TYR A 123 -9.72 -0.21 -24.66
CA TYR A 123 -8.49 0.58 -24.72
C TYR A 123 -8.16 1.05 -26.15
N ALA A 124 -8.67 0.39 -27.20
CA ALA A 124 -8.37 0.74 -28.60
C ALA A 124 -9.03 2.05 -29.05
N ARG A 125 -10.13 2.47 -28.41
CA ARG A 125 -10.80 3.75 -28.72
C ARG A 125 -9.92 4.96 -28.41
N HIS A 126 -9.07 4.83 -27.39
CA HIS A 126 -8.14 5.86 -26.94
C HIS A 126 -6.79 5.82 -27.68
N ALA A 127 -6.55 4.79 -28.51
CA ALA A 127 -5.34 4.68 -29.35
C ALA A 127 -5.48 5.43 -30.69
N ARG A 128 -6.60 6.14 -30.93
CA ARG A 128 -6.82 6.95 -32.14
C ARG A 128 -6.02 8.24 -32.02
N GLU A 129 -5.42 8.67 -33.14
CA GLU A 129 -4.53 9.84 -33.21
C GLU A 129 -5.17 11.15 -32.72
N ASN A 130 -6.50 11.28 -32.83
CA ASN A 130 -7.26 12.47 -32.40
C ASN A 130 -8.10 12.25 -31.12
N ALA A 131 -7.90 11.14 -30.40
CA ALA A 131 -8.60 10.91 -29.14
C ALA A 131 -7.84 11.57 -27.98
N ILE A 132 -8.55 12.29 -27.11
CA ILE A 132 -8.01 12.70 -25.81
C ILE A 132 -8.21 11.50 -24.87
N PRO A 133 -7.14 10.80 -24.45
CA PRO A 133 -7.28 9.66 -23.58
C PRO A 133 -7.60 10.12 -22.16
N GLU A 134 -8.64 9.54 -21.56
CA GLU A 134 -8.81 9.59 -20.12
C GLU A 134 -7.75 8.68 -19.47
N SER A 135 -7.33 8.99 -18.25
CA SER A 135 -6.40 8.14 -17.51
C SER A 135 -7.11 6.85 -17.09
N TYR A 136 -6.75 5.72 -17.69
CA TYR A 136 -7.23 4.39 -17.28
C TYR A 136 -6.05 3.50 -16.91
N ASP A 137 -6.26 2.60 -15.95
CA ASP A 137 -5.31 1.56 -15.62
C ASP A 137 -5.30 0.50 -16.73
N ILE A 138 -4.12 0.19 -17.25
CA ILE A 138 -3.96 -0.81 -18.32
C ILE A 138 -3.55 -2.13 -17.68
N PRO A 139 -4.30 -3.24 -17.88
CA PRO A 139 -3.96 -4.51 -17.29
C PRO A 139 -2.62 -5.01 -17.82
N ILE A 140 -1.78 -5.51 -16.91
CA ILE A 140 -0.40 -5.96 -17.21
C ILE A 140 -0.35 -7.03 -18.31
N GLY A 141 -1.37 -7.89 -18.41
CA GLY A 141 -1.48 -8.87 -19.49
C GLY A 141 -1.60 -8.23 -20.88
N LEU A 142 -2.32 -7.10 -21.00
CA LEU A 142 -2.43 -6.34 -22.24
C LEU A 142 -1.11 -5.67 -22.58
N VAL A 143 -0.47 -5.02 -21.60
CA VAL A 143 0.85 -4.41 -21.77
C VAL A 143 1.86 -5.45 -22.25
N ASN A 144 1.93 -6.60 -21.58
CA ASN A 144 2.85 -7.67 -21.97
C ASN A 144 2.57 -8.18 -23.38
N ARG A 145 1.30 -8.32 -23.77
CA ARG A 145 0.94 -8.75 -25.14
C ARG A 145 1.31 -7.72 -26.20
N VAL A 146 1.20 -6.42 -25.91
CA VAL A 146 1.54 -5.36 -26.87
C VAL A 146 3.06 -5.17 -26.96
N VAL A 147 3.74 -5.12 -25.82
CA VAL A 147 5.19 -4.87 -25.74
C VAL A 147 6.01 -6.09 -26.15
N TYR A 148 5.63 -7.29 -25.67
CA TYR A 148 6.40 -8.53 -25.88
C TYR A 148 5.72 -9.53 -26.81
N GLY A 149 4.50 -9.27 -27.28
CA GLY A 149 3.79 -10.19 -28.16
C GLY A 149 4.49 -10.36 -29.52
N ARG A 150 4.61 -11.61 -29.97
CA ARG A 150 5.18 -11.92 -31.28
C ARG A 150 4.23 -11.40 -32.37
N ARG A 151 4.65 -10.38 -33.13
CA ARG A 151 3.89 -9.85 -34.28
C ARG A 151 3.78 -10.93 -35.35
N ARG A 152 2.62 -11.59 -35.45
CA ARG A 152 2.34 -12.57 -36.50
C ARG A 152 2.27 -11.80 -37.83
N LYS A 153 3.31 -11.91 -38.67
CA LYS A 153 3.30 -11.35 -40.02
C LYS A 153 2.20 -12.07 -40.81
N LEU A 154 1.10 -11.39 -41.08
CA LEU A 154 0.06 -11.81 -42.03
C LEU A 154 0.61 -11.62 -43.46
N ASN A 155 1.59 -12.43 -43.84
CA ASN A 155 2.13 -12.48 -45.20
C ASN A 155 1.84 -13.87 -45.79
N ALA A 156 0.59 -14.11 -46.15
CA ALA A 156 0.18 -15.12 -47.12
C ALA A 156 -1.34 -15.02 -47.25
N THR A 157 -1.82 -14.35 -48.30
CA THR A 157 -3.01 -14.62 -49.15
C THR A 157 -3.50 -13.31 -49.77
N LEU A 158 -2.59 -12.55 -50.40
CA LEU A 158 -2.92 -11.58 -51.45
C LEU A 158 -2.17 -12.02 -52.71
N SER A 159 -2.41 -13.26 -53.10
CA SER A 159 -2.08 -13.81 -54.42
C SER A 159 -3.41 -14.23 -55.01
N ALA A 160 -4.10 -13.28 -55.64
CA ALA A 160 -5.21 -13.59 -56.51
C ALA A 160 -4.74 -14.53 -57.63
N PRO A 161 -5.47 -15.58 -58.00
CA PRO A 161 -5.28 -16.18 -59.32
C PRO A 161 -6.00 -15.29 -60.35
N ALA A 162 -5.23 -14.57 -61.15
CA ALA A 162 -5.69 -14.10 -62.45
C ALA A 162 -5.81 -15.33 -63.36
N VAL A 163 -7.03 -15.77 -63.66
CA VAL A 163 -7.33 -16.78 -64.69
C VAL A 163 -8.38 -16.19 -65.63
N GLU A 164 -7.85 -15.49 -66.62
CA GLU A 164 -8.16 -15.57 -68.05
C GLU A 164 -9.63 -15.83 -68.46
N LEU A 165 -10.28 -14.76 -68.92
CA LEU A 165 -11.52 -14.80 -69.70
C LEU A 165 -11.20 -15.41 -71.08
N LYS A 166 -11.62 -16.65 -71.31
CA LYS A 166 -11.69 -17.21 -72.67
C LYS A 166 -13.08 -16.95 -73.24
N GLU A 167 -13.12 -16.11 -74.27
CA GLU A 167 -14.26 -15.94 -75.16
C GLU A 167 -14.65 -17.29 -75.77
N ASP A 168 -15.88 -17.75 -75.52
CA ASP A 168 -16.54 -18.74 -76.36
C ASP A 168 -17.59 -18.00 -77.21
N SER A 169 -17.19 -17.75 -78.45
CA SER A 169 -18.05 -17.38 -79.56
C SER A 169 -18.04 -18.53 -80.56
N THR A 170 -19.22 -18.84 -81.09
CA THR A 170 -19.56 -19.64 -82.28
C THR A 170 -19.74 -21.17 -82.20
N ALA A 171 -20.96 -21.52 -82.67
CA ALA A 171 -21.48 -22.74 -83.29
C ALA A 171 -22.03 -23.86 -82.38
#